data_AF-A0A2S4WNK7-F1
#
_entry.id   AF-A0A2S4WNK7-F1
#
_cell.length_a   1.000
_cell.length_b   1.000
_cell.length_c   1.000
_cell.angle_alpha   90.00
_cell.angle_beta   90.00
_cell.angle_gamma   90.00
#
_symmetry.space_group_name_H-M   'P 1'
#
loop_
_entity.id
_entity.type
_entity.pdbx_description
1 polymer ?
#
loop_
_entity_poly.entity_id
_entity_poly.type
_entity_poly.pdbx_seq_one_letter_code
_entity_poly.pdbx_strand_id
1 'polypeptide(L)'
;MASGDSTKSDAPLYHNNSHKTKEVRFQDFQESYLQMFKLIREEVASYPKPDPEDEYEEPSSIEKNDIPYRLEKKLLPELKETLEKLSSITDPANVKDESTSKHLAFFEFLSQLTERLVELRETTDKMSDGIVSEQLLPDSQDVKPLSAFKRQRILEKVHHLFVVTLSKLLSESGVFLWSFDPSNKTADDQLILKRRQELEQLFIPANKEIDEIIKWLQKPLLSVTRQGWQRLVVRIEERLDTLLHNRNHKEDNYKSPERLRCIQAGIIFLQFSRLFFNKLSRPENSQDMFFTDSLMDPEVDRLQELIEVTETVPAALERFLDSILSPCSPRGISRPAAMLHHHLDKLVQILRQHFISLNVNKNPAIDPVQIDNASRWLEFWVSQLRYVKRRMERATDRVIDWSYEPKDSDDSAISSDTAMEESEEESEEEEKEEEEEEEEEEEEEEEEEEEEEEESEDEIYRVNDCSCFNCVNRAFKNRWESGRWGDC
;
A
#
# COMPACT_ATOMS: atom_id res chain seq x y z
N MET A 1 -11.44 113.11 -27.27
CA MET A 1 -11.35 112.08 -28.31
C MET A 1 -10.35 111.03 -27.85
N ALA A 2 -10.78 109.76 -27.88
CA ALA A 2 -10.05 108.51 -27.58
C ALA A 2 -9.48 108.39 -26.15
N SER A 3 -9.39 107.25 -25.48
CA SER A 3 -9.92 105.88 -25.48
C SER A 3 -9.17 105.22 -24.31
N GLY A 4 -9.74 104.31 -23.53
CA GLY A 4 -8.92 103.54 -22.59
C GLY A 4 -9.68 102.76 -21.53
N ASP A 5 -9.53 101.45 -21.63
CA ASP A 5 -10.13 100.33 -20.91
C ASP A 5 -9.64 100.18 -19.44
N SER A 6 -10.43 99.52 -18.57
CA SER A 6 -9.97 99.05 -17.24
C SER A 6 -10.84 97.91 -16.68
N THR A 7 -10.42 96.69 -17.02
CA THR A 7 -10.27 95.47 -16.20
C THR A 7 -11.26 95.16 -15.04
N LYS A 8 -12.03 94.08 -15.22
CA LYS A 8 -12.55 93.21 -14.15
C LYS A 8 -11.58 92.05 -13.89
N SER A 9 -11.28 91.80 -12.62
CA SER A 9 -10.45 90.71 -12.12
C SER A 9 -11.34 89.51 -11.78
N ASP A 10 -11.11 88.39 -12.45
CA ASP A 10 -11.56 87.05 -12.05
C ASP A 10 -10.41 86.34 -11.33
N ALA A 11 -10.67 85.84 -10.13
CA ALA A 11 -9.81 84.92 -9.40
C ALA A 11 -10.54 83.57 -9.26
N PRO A 12 -9.98 82.44 -9.73
CA PRO A 12 -10.60 81.14 -9.53
C PRO A 12 -10.17 80.50 -8.20
N LEU A 13 -11.14 79.84 -7.57
CA LEU A 13 -11.06 78.99 -6.40
C LEU A 13 -10.02 77.87 -6.57
N TYR A 14 -9.14 77.73 -5.60
CA TYR A 14 -8.29 76.55 -5.42
C TYR A 14 -9.15 75.32 -5.06
N HIS A 15 -9.23 74.36 -5.97
CA HIS A 15 -9.67 73.00 -5.65
C HIS A 15 -8.57 72.28 -4.86
N ASN A 16 -8.80 72.11 -3.55
CA ASN A 16 -8.08 71.12 -2.76
C ASN A 16 -8.54 69.72 -3.17
N ASN A 17 -7.76 69.06 -4.04
CA ASN A 17 -7.83 67.61 -4.22
C ASN A 17 -7.22 66.94 -2.98
N SER A 18 -8.07 66.70 -1.98
CA SER A 18 -7.80 65.75 -0.90
C SER A 18 -7.64 64.36 -1.53
N HIS A 19 -6.43 63.83 -1.49
CA HIS A 19 -6.14 62.41 -1.68
C HIS A 19 -6.97 61.60 -0.68
N LYS A 20 -8.15 61.11 -1.10
CA LYS A 20 -8.82 60.00 -0.44
C LYS A 20 -7.94 58.77 -0.64
N THR A 21 -7.07 58.48 0.32
CA THR A 21 -6.59 57.13 0.57
C THR A 21 -7.82 56.24 0.68
N LYS A 22 -8.02 55.33 -0.28
CA LYS A 22 -9.06 54.31 -0.21
C LYS A 22 -8.84 53.53 1.09
N GLU A 23 -9.74 53.71 2.03
CA GLU A 23 -9.91 52.83 3.18
C GLU A 23 -10.18 51.43 2.61
N VAL A 24 -9.17 50.56 2.66
CA VAL A 24 -9.30 49.15 2.28
C VAL A 24 -10.32 48.55 3.23
N ARG A 25 -11.43 48.03 2.72
CA ARG A 25 -12.47 47.48 3.59
C ARG A 25 -12.01 46.14 4.12
N PHE A 26 -12.37 45.83 5.36
CA PHE A 26 -12.11 44.51 5.96
C PHE A 26 -12.58 43.34 5.08
N GLN A 27 -13.68 43.53 4.34
CA GLN A 27 -14.21 42.58 3.35
C GLN A 27 -13.20 42.24 2.24
N ASP A 28 -12.38 43.21 1.80
CA ASP A 28 -11.37 43.00 0.75
C ASP A 28 -10.28 42.02 1.25
N PHE A 29 -9.98 42.02 2.56
CA PHE A 29 -9.04 41.09 3.17
C PHE A 29 -9.63 39.68 3.34
N GLN A 30 -10.92 39.56 3.68
CA GLN A 30 -11.58 38.26 3.84
C GLN A 30 -11.65 37.46 2.53
N GLU A 31 -12.00 38.13 1.42
CA GLU A 31 -11.98 37.50 0.09
C GLU A 31 -10.56 37.05 -0.28
N SER A 32 -9.57 37.89 0.01
CA SER A 32 -8.15 37.59 -0.22
C SER A 32 -7.65 36.40 0.61
N TYR A 33 -8.11 36.25 1.86
CA TYR A 33 -7.78 35.07 2.68
C TYR A 33 -8.41 33.80 2.14
N LEU A 34 -9.68 33.84 1.78
CA LEU A 34 -10.37 32.68 1.21
C LEU A 34 -9.68 32.22 -0.08
N GLN A 35 -9.26 33.17 -0.92
CA GLN A 35 -8.53 32.87 -2.14
C GLN A 35 -7.16 32.24 -1.85
N MET A 36 -6.41 32.76 -0.87
CA MET A 36 -5.15 32.16 -0.43
C MET A 36 -5.33 30.73 0.09
N PHE A 37 -6.29 30.48 0.99
CA PHE A 37 -6.56 29.12 1.47
C PHE A 37 -7.01 28.17 0.36
N LYS A 38 -7.77 28.68 -0.62
CA LYS A 38 -8.14 27.91 -1.81
C LYS A 38 -6.91 27.53 -2.64
N LEU A 39 -6.00 28.47 -2.89
CA LEU A 39 -4.75 28.20 -3.63
C LEU A 39 -3.86 27.19 -2.88
N ILE A 40 -3.69 27.35 -1.57
CA ILE A 40 -2.92 26.40 -0.73
C ILE A 40 -3.59 25.02 -0.78
N ARG A 41 -4.91 24.95 -0.71
CA ARG A 41 -5.65 23.69 -0.79
C ARG A 41 -5.49 23.04 -2.16
N GLU A 42 -5.56 23.81 -3.25
CA GLU A 42 -5.36 23.30 -4.60
C GLU A 42 -3.94 22.73 -4.75
N GLU A 43 -2.93 23.39 -4.18
CA GLU A 43 -1.55 22.87 -4.14
C GLU A 43 -1.42 21.58 -3.31
N VAL A 44 -2.13 21.48 -2.19
CA VAL A 44 -2.10 20.29 -1.33
C VAL A 44 -2.90 19.13 -1.95
N ALA A 45 -4.01 19.42 -2.62
CA ALA A 45 -4.88 18.43 -3.23
C ALA A 45 -4.38 17.94 -4.60
N SER A 46 -3.49 18.69 -5.26
CA SER A 46 -2.83 18.30 -6.49
C SER A 46 -1.66 17.33 -6.27
N TYR A 47 -1.38 16.94 -5.02
CA TYR A 47 -0.34 15.98 -4.70
C TYR A 47 -0.64 14.65 -5.42
N PRO A 48 0.26 14.20 -6.32
CA PRO A 48 0.00 13.04 -7.17
C PRO A 48 -0.12 11.79 -6.31
N LYS A 49 -1.11 10.95 -6.62
CA LYS A 49 -1.24 9.65 -5.98
C LYS A 49 -0.01 8.82 -6.36
N PRO A 50 0.68 8.18 -5.40
CA PRO A 50 1.75 7.24 -5.72
C PRO A 50 1.15 6.15 -6.61
N ASP A 51 1.71 5.94 -7.80
CA ASP A 51 1.27 4.85 -8.66
C ASP A 51 1.70 3.52 -8.02
N PRO A 52 0.78 2.57 -7.78
CA PRO A 52 1.17 1.24 -7.33
C PRO A 52 1.89 0.41 -8.41
N GLU A 53 1.84 0.81 -9.68
CA GLU A 53 2.39 0.10 -10.85
C GLU A 53 3.66 0.73 -11.44
N ASP A 54 4.12 1.88 -10.94
CA ASP A 54 5.44 2.39 -11.30
C ASP A 54 6.49 1.40 -10.77
N GLU A 55 6.96 0.52 -11.66
CA GLU A 55 8.19 -0.25 -11.48
C GLU A 55 9.32 0.77 -11.31
N TYR A 56 9.60 1.13 -10.06
CA TYR A 56 10.77 1.92 -9.74
C TYR A 56 12.00 1.09 -10.14
N GLU A 57 12.58 1.38 -11.32
CA GLU A 57 13.90 0.85 -11.67
C GLU A 57 14.83 1.13 -10.49
N GLU A 58 15.27 0.07 -9.83
CA GLU A 58 16.20 0.21 -8.72
C GLU A 58 17.45 0.91 -9.25
N PRO A 59 17.81 2.09 -8.72
CA PRO A 59 19.17 2.57 -8.95
C PRO A 59 20.10 1.48 -8.45
N SER A 60 20.95 0.98 -9.34
CA SER A 60 21.86 -0.18 -9.19
C SER A 60 22.79 -0.14 -7.96
N SER A 61 22.70 0.88 -7.13
CA SER A 61 23.40 0.99 -5.85
C SER A 61 22.51 1.64 -4.81
N ILE A 62 22.61 1.11 -3.59
CA ILE A 62 22.10 1.69 -2.35
C ILE A 62 22.51 3.17 -2.27
N GLU A 63 21.58 4.06 -2.59
CA GLU A 63 21.83 5.49 -2.51
C GLU A 63 21.50 5.99 -1.09
N LYS A 64 22.49 6.62 -0.45
CA LYS A 64 22.30 7.32 0.82
C LYS A 64 21.24 8.40 0.62
N ASN A 65 20.04 8.15 1.11
CA ASN A 65 18.92 9.07 0.97
C ASN A 65 18.69 9.82 2.28
N ASP A 66 18.92 11.13 2.26
CA ASP A 66 18.75 12.04 3.39
C ASP A 66 17.29 12.46 3.61
N ILE A 67 16.39 12.16 2.65
CA ILE A 67 14.99 12.58 2.67
C ILE A 67 14.26 12.08 3.91
N PRO A 68 14.31 10.79 4.32
CA PRO A 68 13.68 10.34 5.55
C PRO A 68 14.16 11.12 6.79
N TYR A 69 15.45 11.46 6.83
CA TYR A 69 16.02 12.24 7.92
C TYR A 69 15.54 13.69 7.89
N ARG A 70 15.50 14.33 6.71
CA ARG A 70 14.98 15.69 6.54
C ARG A 70 13.50 15.79 6.90
N LEU A 71 12.70 14.81 6.50
CA LEU A 71 11.30 14.68 6.88
C LEU A 71 11.17 14.59 8.40
N GLU A 72 11.92 13.70 9.03
CA GLU A 72 11.85 13.44 10.47
C GLU A 72 12.34 14.61 11.33
N LYS A 73 13.51 15.20 11.00
CA LYS A 73 14.21 16.15 11.87
C LYS A 73 13.86 17.60 11.59
N LYS A 74 13.37 17.92 10.39
CA LYS A 74 13.17 19.31 9.96
C LYS A 74 11.74 19.55 9.49
N LEU A 75 11.34 18.94 8.37
CA LEU A 75 10.15 19.37 7.62
C LEU A 75 8.84 19.09 8.37
N LEU A 76 8.67 17.88 8.91
CA LEU A 76 7.47 17.52 9.66
C LEU A 76 7.37 18.27 11.01
N PRO A 77 8.44 18.40 11.82
CA PRO A 77 8.44 19.26 13.00
C PRO A 77 8.10 20.72 12.69
N GLU A 78 8.72 21.31 11.65
CA GLU A 78 8.46 22.70 11.26
C GLU A 78 7.00 22.89 10.81
N LEU A 79 6.45 21.94 10.04
CA LEU A 79 5.04 21.96 9.67
C LEU A 79 4.14 21.95 10.91
N LYS A 80 4.41 21.08 11.88
CA LYS A 80 3.65 21.00 13.14
C LYS A 80 3.65 22.34 13.89
N GLU A 81 4.82 22.95 14.07
CA GLU A 81 4.92 24.28 14.69
C GLU A 81 4.13 25.35 13.91
N THR A 82 4.09 25.23 12.59
CA THR A 82 3.30 26.12 11.72
C THR A 82 1.82 25.94 11.95
N LEU A 83 1.33 24.70 12.06
CA LEU A 83 -0.08 24.42 12.34
C LEU A 83 -0.48 24.90 13.73
N GLU A 84 0.39 24.76 14.73
CA GLU A 84 0.15 25.33 16.07
C GLU A 84 0.05 26.86 16.03
N LYS A 85 0.91 27.53 15.25
CA LYS A 85 0.82 28.98 15.00
C LYS A 85 -0.46 29.36 14.25
N LEU A 86 -0.85 28.60 13.23
CA LEU A 86 -2.11 28.83 12.51
C LEU A 86 -3.31 28.72 13.47
N SER A 87 -3.30 27.71 14.35
CA SER A 87 -4.32 27.56 15.39
C SER A 87 -4.35 28.78 16.31
N SER A 88 -3.20 29.32 16.74
CA SER A 88 -3.17 30.51 17.59
C SER A 88 -3.60 31.80 16.88
N ILE A 89 -3.25 31.98 15.60
CA ILE A 89 -3.59 33.20 14.83
C ILE A 89 -5.07 33.23 14.48
N THR A 90 -5.68 32.07 14.28
CA THR A 90 -7.12 31.91 14.04
C THR A 90 -7.96 32.03 15.32
N ASP A 91 -7.38 32.45 16.45
CA ASP A 91 -8.12 32.69 17.70
C ASP A 91 -8.91 34.02 17.61
N PRO A 92 -10.25 34.00 17.75
CA PRO A 92 -11.10 35.19 17.82
C PRO A 92 -10.60 36.28 18.79
N ALA A 93 -9.95 35.90 19.89
CA ALA A 93 -9.42 36.82 20.89
C ALA A 93 -8.27 37.68 20.36
N ASN A 94 -7.51 37.17 19.38
CA ASN A 94 -6.36 37.84 18.77
C ASN A 94 -6.75 38.77 17.60
N VAL A 95 -7.98 38.63 17.07
CA VAL A 95 -8.50 39.36 15.90
C VAL A 95 -9.10 40.73 16.26
N LYS A 96 -9.15 41.10 17.55
CA LYS A 96 -9.84 42.31 18.05
C LYS A 96 -9.24 43.66 17.62
N ASP A 97 -8.15 43.66 16.87
CA ASP A 97 -7.36 44.84 16.54
C ASP A 97 -7.17 44.91 15.02
N GLU A 98 -8.03 45.69 14.37
CA GLU A 98 -8.24 45.77 12.91
C GLU A 98 -7.14 46.61 12.21
N SER A 99 -5.89 46.47 12.65
CA SER A 99 -4.77 47.15 11.99
C SER A 99 -4.42 46.45 10.68
N THR A 100 -4.23 47.22 9.61
CA THR A 100 -3.72 46.73 8.31
C THR A 100 -2.42 45.93 8.47
N SER A 101 -1.59 46.27 9.46
CA SER A 101 -0.35 45.57 9.78
C SER A 101 -0.56 44.11 10.20
N LYS A 102 -1.64 43.80 10.94
CA LYS A 102 -1.97 42.42 11.35
C LYS A 102 -2.43 41.59 10.18
N HIS A 103 -3.19 42.20 9.26
CA HIS A 103 -3.63 41.52 8.05
C HIS A 103 -2.45 41.15 7.14
N LEU A 104 -1.50 42.07 6.95
CA LEU A 104 -0.27 41.82 6.20
C LEU A 104 0.58 40.72 6.85
N ALA A 105 0.76 40.76 8.17
CA ALA A 105 1.48 39.70 8.89
C ALA A 105 0.81 38.32 8.72
N PHE A 106 -0.52 38.26 8.63
CA PHE A 106 -1.22 37.01 8.36
C PHE A 106 -1.05 36.52 6.92
N PHE A 107 -1.01 37.40 5.91
CA PHE A 107 -0.66 36.99 4.55
C PHE A 107 0.78 36.45 4.47
N GLU A 108 1.72 37.13 5.12
CA GLU A 108 3.11 36.67 5.19
C GLU A 108 3.20 35.28 5.85
N PHE A 109 2.43 35.06 6.92
CA PHE A 109 2.31 33.75 7.55
C PHE A 109 1.76 32.68 6.60
N LEU A 110 0.69 32.97 5.86
CA LEU A 110 0.10 32.03 4.90
C LEU A 110 1.08 31.72 3.76
N SER A 111 1.85 32.70 3.27
CA SER A 111 2.92 32.47 2.29
C SER A 111 4.00 31.52 2.84
N GLN A 112 4.45 31.72 4.09
CA GLN A 112 5.41 30.83 4.73
C GLN A 112 4.86 29.40 4.90
N LEU A 113 3.57 29.25 5.20
CA LEU A 113 2.92 27.93 5.24
C LEU A 113 2.93 27.26 3.87
N THR A 114 2.61 27.99 2.80
CA THR A 114 2.67 27.48 1.42
C THR A 114 4.08 27.02 1.07
N GLU A 115 5.10 27.85 1.33
CA GLU A 115 6.50 27.52 1.05
C GLU A 115 6.93 26.23 1.76
N ARG A 116 6.51 26.02 3.01
CA ARG A 116 6.80 24.78 3.77
C ARG A 116 6.10 23.56 3.19
N LEU A 117 4.85 23.69 2.76
CA LEU A 117 4.11 22.61 2.13
C LEU A 117 4.73 22.23 0.78
N VAL A 118 5.16 23.22 0.01
CA VAL A 118 5.90 23.02 -1.25
C VAL A 118 7.25 22.35 -0.99
N GLU A 119 8.05 22.81 -0.02
CA GLU A 119 9.33 22.18 0.33
C GLU A 119 9.14 20.71 0.76
N LEU A 120 8.10 20.43 1.55
CA LEU A 120 7.76 19.07 1.99
C LEU A 120 7.36 18.18 0.81
N ARG A 121 6.51 18.70 -0.09
CA ARG A 121 6.12 18.03 -1.34
C ARG A 121 7.33 17.75 -2.23
N GLU A 122 8.08 18.77 -2.61
CA GLU A 122 9.24 18.62 -3.51
C GLU A 122 10.29 17.67 -2.94
N THR A 123 10.51 17.69 -1.62
CA THR A 123 11.44 16.77 -0.97
C THR A 123 10.94 15.32 -1.06
N THR A 124 9.64 15.12 -0.97
CA THR A 124 9.02 13.79 -1.09
C THR A 124 8.97 13.32 -2.55
N ASP A 125 8.74 14.23 -3.50
CA ASP A 125 8.71 13.94 -4.93
C ASP A 125 10.10 13.55 -5.45
N LYS A 126 11.18 14.22 -4.99
CA LYS A 126 12.58 13.80 -5.26
C LYS A 126 12.86 12.36 -4.84
N MET A 127 12.19 11.89 -3.78
CA MET A 127 12.30 10.51 -3.31
C MET A 127 11.64 9.54 -4.29
N SER A 128 10.52 9.94 -4.91
CA SER A 128 9.83 9.17 -5.95
C SER A 128 10.68 9.09 -7.22
N ASP A 129 11.26 10.21 -7.65
CA ASP A 129 12.07 10.32 -8.88
C ASP A 129 13.45 9.66 -8.78
N GLY A 130 13.80 9.06 -7.63
CA GLY A 130 15.12 8.48 -7.39
C GLY A 130 16.25 9.52 -7.36
N ILE A 131 15.94 10.80 -7.19
CA ILE A 131 16.93 11.88 -7.21
C ILE A 131 17.58 11.98 -5.82
N VAL A 132 18.87 11.64 -5.74
CA VAL A 132 19.68 11.89 -4.54
C VAL A 132 19.81 13.40 -4.29
N SER A 133 19.50 13.86 -3.08
CA SER A 133 19.76 15.24 -2.72
C SER A 133 21.27 15.49 -2.61
N GLU A 134 21.81 16.38 -3.45
CA GLU A 134 23.23 16.81 -3.40
C GLU A 134 23.57 17.65 -2.14
N GLN A 135 22.64 17.81 -1.20
CA GLN A 135 22.91 18.58 0.02
C GLN A 135 23.89 17.80 0.91
N LEU A 136 25.13 18.33 0.99
CA LEU A 136 26.21 17.87 1.87
C LEU A 136 25.67 17.50 3.26
N LEU A 137 25.54 16.20 3.49
CA LEU A 137 25.27 15.63 4.80
C LEU A 137 26.34 16.10 5.78
N PRO A 138 25.98 16.43 7.04
CA PRO A 138 26.99 16.57 8.08
C PRO A 138 27.79 15.27 8.16
N ASP A 139 29.12 15.36 8.06
CA ASP A 139 30.12 14.26 7.97
C ASP A 139 30.08 13.20 9.10
N SER A 140 29.05 13.17 9.96
CA SER A 140 29.00 12.38 11.19
C SER A 140 27.72 11.57 11.40
N GLN A 141 26.80 11.48 10.44
CA GLN A 141 25.57 10.70 10.61
C GLN A 141 25.41 9.58 9.58
N ASP A 142 25.22 8.36 10.11
CA ASP A 142 24.92 7.14 9.38
C ASP A 142 23.59 7.29 8.63
N VAL A 143 23.65 7.81 7.40
CA VAL A 143 22.50 7.80 6.50
C VAL A 143 22.20 6.36 6.14
N LYS A 144 21.09 5.87 6.70
CA LYS A 144 20.64 4.50 6.50
C LYS A 144 20.14 4.30 5.08
N PRO A 145 20.38 3.14 4.48
CA PRO A 145 19.80 2.78 3.21
C PRO A 145 18.26 2.84 3.29
N LEU A 146 17.64 3.36 2.22
CA LEU A 146 16.19 3.48 2.10
C LEU A 146 15.65 2.45 1.10
N SER A 147 14.98 1.41 1.60
CA SER A 147 14.36 0.38 0.75
C SER A 147 13.19 0.94 -0.08
N ALA A 148 12.89 0.29 -1.21
CA ALA A 148 11.71 0.59 -2.03
C ALA A 148 10.41 0.55 -1.21
N PHE A 149 10.21 -0.46 -0.36
CA PHE A 149 9.08 -0.50 0.56
C PHE A 149 9.03 0.72 1.48
N LYS A 150 10.14 1.07 2.14
CA LYS A 150 10.15 2.19 3.09
C LYS A 150 9.88 3.51 2.36
N ARG A 151 10.43 3.69 1.14
CA ARG A 151 10.11 4.80 0.23
C ARG A 151 8.62 4.86 -0.07
N GLN A 152 8.04 3.79 -0.61
CA GLN A 152 6.62 3.74 -0.98
C GLN A 152 5.71 4.04 0.21
N ARG A 153 6.05 3.54 1.39
CA ARG A 153 5.28 3.81 2.61
C ARG A 153 5.41 5.24 3.12
N ILE A 154 6.56 5.88 2.91
CA ILE A 154 6.69 7.32 3.19
C ILE A 154 5.79 8.10 2.22
N LEU A 155 5.85 7.78 0.92
CA LEU A 155 5.00 8.41 -0.11
C LEU A 155 3.51 8.30 0.23
N GLU A 156 3.02 7.10 0.53
CA GLU A 156 1.62 6.87 0.93
C GLU A 156 1.21 7.67 2.17
N LYS A 157 2.08 7.73 3.18
CA LYS A 157 1.81 8.46 4.44
C LYS A 157 1.78 9.97 4.24
N VAL A 158 2.74 10.50 3.48
CA VAL A 158 2.79 11.92 3.15
C VAL A 158 1.61 12.29 2.25
N HIS A 159 1.29 11.48 1.25
CA HIS A 159 0.10 11.67 0.41
C HIS A 159 -1.18 11.74 1.25
N HIS A 160 -1.38 10.81 2.19
CA HIS A 160 -2.55 10.83 3.07
C HIS A 160 -2.60 12.11 3.92
N LEU A 161 -1.47 12.51 4.51
CA LEU A 161 -1.36 13.75 5.27
C LEU A 161 -1.80 14.96 4.43
N PHE A 162 -1.33 15.07 3.18
CA PHE A 162 -1.68 16.16 2.28
C PHE A 162 -3.16 16.11 1.87
N VAL A 163 -3.54 15.07 1.15
CA VAL A 163 -4.82 15.02 0.41
C VAL A 163 -6.02 14.87 1.34
N VAL A 164 -5.86 14.16 2.47
CA VAL A 164 -6.95 13.90 3.40
C VAL A 164 -6.95 14.91 4.53
N THR A 165 -5.83 15.00 5.26
CA THR A 165 -5.81 15.66 6.56
C THR A 165 -5.61 17.17 6.44
N LEU A 166 -4.56 17.61 5.74
CA LEU A 166 -4.26 19.04 5.55
C LEU A 166 -5.27 19.72 4.64
N SER A 167 -5.70 19.08 3.54
CA SER A 167 -6.75 19.61 2.65
C SER A 167 -8.05 19.93 3.41
N LYS A 168 -8.48 19.03 4.31
CA LYS A 168 -9.65 19.26 5.17
C LYS A 168 -9.41 20.40 6.14
N LEU A 169 -8.28 20.41 6.86
CA LEU A 169 -7.95 21.45 7.83
C LEU A 169 -7.91 22.84 7.18
N LEU A 170 -7.26 22.98 6.03
CA LEU A 170 -7.13 24.23 5.29
C LEU A 170 -8.48 24.72 4.74
N SER A 171 -9.31 23.80 4.25
CA SER A 171 -10.67 24.12 3.80
C SER A 171 -11.50 24.73 4.93
N GLU A 172 -11.53 24.08 6.09
CA GLU A 172 -12.30 24.55 7.25
C GLU A 172 -11.72 25.83 7.87
N SER A 173 -10.38 25.99 7.84
CA SER A 173 -9.71 27.22 8.27
C SER A 173 -10.13 28.42 7.41
N GLY A 174 -10.17 28.25 6.08
CA GLY A 174 -10.62 29.29 5.16
C GLY A 174 -12.08 29.68 5.35
N VAL A 175 -12.98 28.70 5.49
CA VAL A 175 -14.41 28.93 5.75
C VAL A 175 -14.64 29.63 7.09
N PHE A 176 -13.93 29.22 8.14
CA PHE A 176 -14.00 29.84 9.45
C PHE A 176 -13.61 31.33 9.39
N LEU A 177 -12.46 31.65 8.80
CA LEU A 177 -11.98 33.02 8.68
C LEU A 177 -12.88 33.91 7.81
N TRP A 178 -13.45 33.35 6.74
CA TRP A 178 -14.43 34.07 5.91
C TRP A 178 -15.71 34.40 6.68
N SER A 179 -16.15 33.52 7.58
CA SER A 179 -17.37 33.74 8.35
C SER A 179 -17.26 34.79 9.45
N PHE A 180 -16.07 35.32 9.69
CA PHE A 180 -15.78 36.27 10.75
C PHE A 180 -16.08 37.71 10.29
N ASP A 181 -17.36 38.10 10.17
CA ASP A 181 -17.72 39.49 9.87
C ASP A 181 -17.75 40.37 11.14
N PRO A 182 -16.85 41.35 11.30
CA PRO A 182 -16.80 42.23 12.46
C PRO A 182 -18.07 43.07 12.63
N SER A 183 -18.84 43.26 11.56
CA SER A 183 -20.06 44.05 11.57
C SER A 183 -21.27 43.32 12.18
N ASN A 184 -21.17 42.01 12.43
CA ASN A 184 -22.22 41.15 13.02
C ASN A 184 -21.95 40.72 14.48
N LYS A 185 -20.95 41.32 15.14
CA LYS A 185 -20.35 40.93 16.44
C LYS A 185 -21.29 40.73 17.65
N THR A 186 -22.58 41.08 17.62
CA THR A 186 -23.43 41.05 18.84
C THR A 186 -24.45 39.92 18.90
N ALA A 187 -24.69 39.19 17.79
CA ALA A 187 -25.66 38.09 17.76
C ALA A 187 -25.03 36.68 17.70
N ASP A 188 -23.71 36.56 17.46
CA ASP A 188 -23.12 35.32 16.94
C ASP A 188 -21.86 34.81 17.68
N ASP A 189 -21.54 35.36 18.86
CA ASP A 189 -20.36 34.95 19.65
C ASP A 189 -20.35 33.43 19.96
N GLN A 190 -21.52 32.84 20.22
CA GLN A 190 -21.63 31.40 20.47
C GLN A 190 -21.34 30.56 19.22
N LEU A 191 -21.74 31.03 18.03
CA LEU A 191 -21.49 30.32 16.77
C LEU A 191 -20.02 30.41 16.36
N ILE A 192 -19.40 31.57 16.58
CA ILE A 192 -17.96 31.78 16.39
C ILE A 192 -17.17 30.84 17.32
N LEU A 193 -17.51 30.80 18.61
CA LEU A 193 -16.88 29.89 19.57
C LEU A 193 -17.09 28.42 19.19
N LYS A 194 -18.28 28.06 18.71
CA LYS A 194 -18.58 26.69 18.25
C LYS A 194 -17.72 26.31 17.03
N ARG A 195 -17.68 27.17 16.00
CA ARG A 195 -16.84 26.90 14.80
C ARG A 195 -15.35 26.88 15.13
N ARG A 196 -14.92 27.70 16.09
CA ARG A 196 -13.56 27.66 16.61
C ARG A 196 -13.25 26.32 17.26
N GLN A 197 -14.16 25.80 18.10
CA GLN A 197 -14.02 24.47 18.68
C GLN A 197 -13.98 23.38 17.61
N GLU A 198 -14.84 23.46 16.59
CA GLU A 198 -14.84 22.53 15.45
C GLU A 198 -13.49 22.55 14.71
N LEU A 199 -12.91 23.75 14.50
CA LEU A 199 -11.59 23.91 13.90
C LEU A 199 -10.47 23.34 14.79
N GLU A 200 -10.51 23.58 16.10
CA GLU A 200 -9.55 22.99 17.06
C GLU A 200 -9.58 21.47 17.05
N GLN A 201 -10.76 20.87 16.88
CA GLN A 201 -10.91 19.42 16.74
C GLN A 201 -10.27 18.87 15.45
N LEU A 202 -9.98 19.71 14.46
CA LEU A 202 -9.26 19.32 13.23
C LEU A 202 -7.74 19.46 13.36
N PHE A 203 -7.24 20.37 14.20
CA PHE A 203 -5.81 20.49 14.48
C PHE A 203 -5.27 19.27 15.24
N ILE A 204 -6.07 18.69 16.14
CA ILE A 204 -5.69 17.50 16.92
C ILE A 204 -5.29 16.31 16.02
N PRO A 205 -6.15 15.82 15.09
CA PRO A 205 -5.78 14.72 14.22
C PRO A 205 -4.63 15.07 13.27
N ALA A 206 -4.53 16.31 12.78
CA ALA A 206 -3.42 16.73 11.92
C ALA A 206 -2.06 16.64 12.64
N ASN A 207 -1.96 17.21 13.84
CA ASN A 207 -0.74 17.13 14.64
C ASN A 207 -0.41 15.69 15.07
N LYS A 208 -1.45 14.90 15.39
CA LYS A 208 -1.29 13.49 15.73
C LYS A 208 -0.73 12.68 14.56
N GLU A 209 -1.23 12.92 13.34
CA GLU A 209 -0.76 12.23 12.15
C GLU A 209 0.71 12.58 11.83
N ILE A 210 1.09 13.86 11.95
CA ILE A 210 2.48 14.28 11.83
C ILE A 210 3.37 13.53 12.84
N ASP A 211 2.95 13.46 14.12
CA ASP A 211 3.68 12.72 15.16
C ASP A 211 3.77 11.22 14.86
N GLU A 212 2.71 10.63 14.32
CA GLU A 212 2.69 9.22 13.90
C GLU A 212 3.64 8.95 12.74
N ILE A 213 3.75 9.87 11.77
CA ILE A 213 4.71 9.78 10.67
C ILE A 213 6.14 9.90 11.19
N ILE A 214 6.45 10.89 12.05
CA ILE A 214 7.78 11.06 12.65
C ILE A 214 8.19 9.79 13.43
N LYS A 215 7.30 9.29 14.29
CA LYS A 215 7.56 8.03 15.04
C LYS A 215 7.75 6.84 14.12
N TRP A 216 7.04 6.81 12.99
CA TRP A 216 7.17 5.73 12.01
C TRP A 216 8.50 5.79 11.27
N LEU A 217 8.97 6.98 10.89
CA LEU A 217 10.28 7.17 10.22
C LEU A 217 11.44 6.62 11.08
N GLN A 218 11.31 6.78 12.40
CA GLN A 218 12.25 6.29 13.41
C GLN A 218 12.24 4.76 13.60
N LYS A 219 11.21 4.04 13.10
CA LYS A 219 11.14 2.60 13.28
C LYS A 219 12.26 1.90 12.50
N PRO A 220 12.87 0.84 13.08
CA PRO A 220 13.81 0.01 12.35
C PRO A 220 13.11 -0.66 11.17
N LEU A 221 13.84 -0.85 10.07
CA LEU A 221 13.32 -1.37 8.81
C LEU A 221 12.53 -2.66 9.03
N LEU A 222 13.08 -3.61 9.78
CA LEU A 222 12.45 -4.87 10.15
C LEU A 222 11.06 -4.72 10.80
N SER A 223 10.89 -3.77 11.74
CA SER A 223 9.60 -3.54 12.41
C SER A 223 8.53 -3.08 11.42
N VAL A 224 8.95 -2.27 10.44
CA VAL A 224 8.08 -1.81 9.35
C VAL A 224 7.76 -2.97 8.40
N THR A 225 8.76 -3.78 8.04
CA THR A 225 8.58 -4.97 7.20
C THR A 225 7.62 -5.97 7.82
N ARG A 226 7.71 -6.24 9.13
CA ARG A 226 6.77 -7.11 9.85
C ARG A 226 5.32 -6.61 9.73
N GLN A 227 5.08 -5.31 9.83
CA GLN A 227 3.75 -4.74 9.57
C GLN A 227 3.31 -4.94 8.10
N GLY A 228 4.25 -4.95 7.16
CA GLY A 228 4.01 -5.35 5.77
C GLY A 228 3.54 -6.81 5.67
N TRP A 229 4.26 -7.74 6.30
CA TRP A 229 3.89 -9.16 6.32
C TRP A 229 2.54 -9.41 7.01
N GLN A 230 2.20 -8.70 8.08
CA GLN A 230 0.88 -8.78 8.72
C GLN A 230 -0.24 -8.36 7.77
N ARG A 231 -0.03 -7.29 6.99
CA ARG A 231 -1.01 -6.86 5.98
C ARG A 231 -1.12 -7.86 4.83
N LEU A 232 0.00 -8.45 4.41
CA LEU A 232 -0.02 -9.52 3.41
C LEU A 232 -0.83 -10.73 3.91
N VAL A 233 -0.71 -11.10 5.18
CA VAL A 233 -1.56 -12.14 5.78
C VAL A 233 -3.05 -11.78 5.68
N VAL A 234 -3.43 -10.55 6.04
CA VAL A 234 -4.83 -10.09 5.94
C VAL A 234 -5.32 -10.19 4.49
N ARG A 235 -4.52 -9.73 3.52
CA ARG A 235 -4.84 -9.86 2.10
C ARG A 235 -5.01 -11.32 1.69
N ILE A 236 -4.12 -12.22 2.11
CA ILE A 236 -4.25 -13.65 1.85
C ILE A 236 -5.57 -14.20 2.44
N GLU A 237 -5.98 -13.76 3.63
CA GLU A 237 -7.24 -14.17 4.26
C GLU A 237 -8.47 -13.72 3.48
N GLU A 238 -8.52 -12.46 3.05
CA GLU A 238 -9.60 -11.92 2.21
C GLU A 238 -9.73 -12.71 0.89
N ARG A 239 -8.60 -13.09 0.29
CA ARG A 239 -8.57 -13.89 -0.93
C ARG A 239 -8.94 -15.35 -0.70
N LEU A 240 -8.56 -15.92 0.44
CA LEU A 240 -9.03 -17.24 0.86
C LEU A 240 -10.54 -17.27 1.03
N ASP A 241 -11.12 -16.24 1.64
CA ASP A 241 -12.57 -16.12 1.79
C ASP A 241 -13.25 -16.02 0.41
N THR A 242 -12.65 -15.29 -0.53
CA THR A 242 -13.12 -15.22 -1.92
C THR A 242 -13.12 -16.60 -2.61
N LEU A 243 -12.03 -17.38 -2.48
CA LEU A 243 -11.98 -18.73 -3.05
C LEU A 243 -12.94 -19.70 -2.36
N LEU A 244 -13.11 -19.60 -1.04
CA LEU A 244 -14.04 -20.42 -0.27
C LEU A 244 -15.49 -20.11 -0.64
N HIS A 245 -15.82 -18.84 -0.83
CA HIS A 245 -17.13 -18.41 -1.31
C HIS A 245 -17.40 -18.96 -2.71
N ASN A 246 -16.45 -18.81 -3.63
CA ASN A 246 -16.53 -19.37 -4.97
C ASN A 246 -16.67 -20.90 -4.96
N ARG A 247 -15.96 -21.61 -4.08
CA ARG A 247 -16.09 -23.06 -3.96
C ARG A 247 -17.50 -23.51 -3.53
N ASN A 248 -18.17 -22.73 -2.69
CA ASN A 248 -19.45 -23.12 -2.08
C ASN A 248 -20.68 -22.59 -2.82
N HIS A 249 -20.51 -21.70 -3.79
CA HIS A 249 -21.61 -21.16 -4.58
C HIS A 249 -22.21 -22.23 -5.47
N LYS A 250 -23.49 -22.55 -5.19
CA LYS A 250 -24.26 -23.59 -5.87
C LYS A 250 -24.88 -23.14 -7.20
N GLU A 251 -24.93 -21.83 -7.43
CA GLU A 251 -25.51 -21.28 -8.67
C GLU A 251 -24.56 -21.43 -9.87
N ASP A 252 -23.29 -21.75 -9.63
CA ASP A 252 -22.31 -22.11 -10.66
C ASP A 252 -22.33 -23.63 -10.95
N ASN A 253 -23.50 -24.16 -11.34
CA ASN A 253 -23.60 -25.54 -11.87
C ASN A 253 -22.75 -25.77 -13.14
N TYR A 254 -22.08 -24.73 -13.64
CA TYR A 254 -21.15 -24.75 -14.77
C TYR A 254 -19.67 -24.82 -14.37
N LYS A 255 -19.35 -25.01 -13.09
CA LYS A 255 -17.94 -25.23 -12.67
C LYS A 255 -17.52 -26.64 -13.04
N SER A 256 -16.65 -26.76 -14.05
CA SER A 256 -16.02 -28.02 -14.40
C SER A 256 -15.32 -28.66 -13.19
N PRO A 257 -15.28 -30.00 -13.10
CA PRO A 257 -14.53 -30.71 -12.06
C PRO A 257 -13.07 -30.24 -11.96
N GLU A 258 -12.43 -29.92 -13.08
CA GLU A 258 -11.08 -29.39 -13.23
C GLU A 258 -10.93 -28.06 -12.48
N ARG A 259 -11.87 -27.14 -12.69
CA ARG A 259 -11.88 -25.84 -12.02
C ARG A 259 -12.04 -25.99 -10.52
N LEU A 260 -12.87 -26.92 -10.04
CA LEU A 260 -13.01 -27.21 -8.62
C LEU A 260 -11.71 -27.79 -8.03
N ARG A 261 -11.01 -28.67 -8.75
CA ARG A 261 -9.69 -29.19 -8.34
C ARG A 261 -8.66 -28.06 -8.23
N CYS A 262 -8.63 -27.15 -9.19
CA CYS A 262 -7.74 -25.97 -9.20
C CYS A 262 -8.03 -25.02 -8.03
N ILE A 263 -9.30 -24.69 -7.78
CA ILE A 263 -9.70 -23.86 -6.62
C ILE A 263 -9.26 -24.52 -5.31
N GLN A 264 -9.43 -25.83 -5.16
CA GLN A 264 -9.00 -26.55 -3.96
C GLN A 264 -7.48 -26.52 -3.77
N ALA A 265 -6.71 -26.74 -4.85
CA ALA A 265 -5.25 -26.63 -4.79
C ALA A 265 -4.80 -25.19 -4.48
N GLY A 266 -5.46 -24.19 -5.06
CA GLY A 266 -5.25 -22.77 -4.78
C GLY A 266 -5.47 -22.40 -3.31
N ILE A 267 -6.58 -22.87 -2.72
CA ILE A 267 -6.86 -22.69 -1.29
C ILE A 267 -5.73 -23.26 -0.44
N ILE A 268 -5.25 -24.47 -0.75
CA ILE A 268 -4.15 -25.10 -0.01
C ILE A 268 -2.88 -24.26 -0.14
N PHE A 269 -2.55 -23.77 -1.35
CA PHE A 269 -1.38 -22.94 -1.59
C PHE A 269 -1.44 -21.64 -0.78
N LEU A 270 -2.56 -20.92 -0.83
CA LEU A 270 -2.71 -19.66 -0.10
C LEU A 270 -2.68 -19.86 1.42
N GLN A 271 -3.32 -20.91 1.94
CA GLN A 271 -3.23 -21.24 3.37
C GLN A 271 -1.78 -21.49 3.79
N PHE A 272 -0.99 -22.11 2.91
CA PHE A 272 0.41 -22.39 3.16
C PHE A 272 1.27 -21.12 3.16
N SER A 273 1.06 -20.22 2.19
CA SER A 273 1.67 -18.88 2.16
C SER A 273 1.28 -18.07 3.40
N ARG A 274 0.01 -18.11 3.82
CA ARG A 274 -0.47 -17.45 5.04
C ARG A 274 0.31 -17.91 6.27
N LEU A 275 0.54 -19.23 6.41
CA LEU A 275 1.29 -19.78 7.54
C LEU A 275 2.75 -19.30 7.56
N PHE A 276 3.37 -19.16 6.39
CA PHE A 276 4.72 -18.61 6.26
C PHE A 276 4.79 -17.17 6.76
N PHE A 277 3.98 -16.27 6.19
CA PHE A 277 4.01 -14.86 6.56
C PHE A 277 3.53 -14.62 7.99
N ASN A 278 2.55 -15.39 8.49
CA ASN A 278 2.18 -15.34 9.90
C ASN A 278 3.32 -15.73 10.84
N LYS A 279 4.20 -16.63 10.41
CA LYS A 279 5.35 -17.02 11.22
C LYS A 279 6.43 -15.95 11.21
N LEU A 280 6.64 -15.27 10.10
CA LEU A 280 7.57 -14.14 9.99
C LEU A 280 7.08 -12.87 10.71
N SER A 281 5.76 -12.68 10.79
CA SER A 281 5.14 -11.42 11.23
C SER A 281 4.74 -11.35 12.70
N ARG A 282 4.85 -12.47 13.44
CA ARG A 282 4.45 -12.56 14.86
C ARG A 282 5.30 -11.63 15.75
N PRO A 283 4.67 -10.73 16.52
CA PRO A 283 5.39 -9.87 17.46
C PRO A 283 5.64 -10.59 18.80
N GLU A 284 6.91 -10.61 19.23
CA GLU A 284 7.49 -10.48 20.59
C GLU A 284 7.02 -11.37 21.76
N ASN A 285 5.83 -11.98 21.74
CA ASN A 285 5.31 -12.79 22.85
C ASN A 285 5.79 -14.25 22.83
N SER A 286 6.40 -14.68 21.73
CA SER A 286 7.25 -15.87 21.66
C SER A 286 8.62 -15.37 21.25
N GLN A 287 9.66 -15.62 22.06
CA GLN A 287 11.06 -15.28 21.78
C GLN A 287 11.31 -15.15 20.28
N ASP A 288 11.68 -13.93 19.86
CA ASP A 288 11.69 -13.50 18.48
C ASP A 288 12.64 -14.39 17.67
N MET A 289 12.08 -15.43 17.04
CA MET A 289 12.84 -16.63 16.66
C MET A 289 13.78 -16.40 15.47
N PHE A 290 13.68 -15.24 14.81
CA PHE A 290 14.30 -15.00 13.50
C PHE A 290 15.13 -13.73 13.40
N PHE A 291 14.77 -12.68 14.14
CA PHE A 291 15.40 -11.37 13.97
C PHE A 291 15.48 -10.66 15.33
N THR A 292 16.70 -10.30 15.74
CA THR A 292 16.95 -9.53 16.96
C THR A 292 17.36 -8.11 16.55
N ASP A 293 16.75 -7.08 17.14
CA ASP A 293 16.99 -5.67 16.78
C ASP A 293 18.46 -5.21 16.94
N SER A 294 19.29 -5.98 17.64
CA SER A 294 20.68 -5.65 17.98
C SER A 294 21.74 -5.98 16.90
N LEU A 295 21.36 -6.47 15.72
CA LEU A 295 22.27 -7.07 14.73
C LEU A 295 22.54 -6.24 13.46
N MET A 296 22.14 -4.97 13.48
CA MET A 296 21.82 -4.18 12.28
C MET A 296 22.98 -3.53 11.49
N ASP A 297 24.24 -4.02 11.52
CA ASP A 297 25.30 -3.41 10.68
C ASP A 297 25.73 -4.24 9.45
N PRO A 298 26.07 -5.54 9.54
CA PRO A 298 26.36 -6.37 8.35
C PRO A 298 25.15 -7.20 7.84
N GLU A 299 24.01 -7.19 8.54
CA GLU A 299 22.78 -7.93 8.17
C GLU A 299 21.80 -7.08 7.34
N VAL A 300 22.12 -5.81 7.09
CA VAL A 300 21.25 -4.87 6.38
C VAL A 300 20.98 -5.34 4.95
N ASP A 301 22.01 -5.77 4.22
CA ASP A 301 21.89 -6.18 2.82
C ASP A 301 20.99 -7.41 2.63
N ARG A 302 21.00 -8.36 3.57
CA ARG A 302 20.18 -9.58 3.49
C ARG A 302 18.75 -9.36 3.94
N LEU A 303 18.57 -8.54 4.97
CA LEU A 303 17.23 -8.11 5.36
C LEU A 303 16.60 -7.29 4.23
N GLN A 304 17.42 -6.50 3.54
CA GLN A 304 17.02 -5.72 2.37
C GLN A 304 16.58 -6.64 1.23
N GLU A 305 17.38 -7.66 0.87
CA GLU A 305 16.98 -8.66 -0.13
C GLU A 305 15.67 -9.39 0.26
N LEU A 306 15.51 -9.74 1.54
CA LEU A 306 14.27 -10.34 2.04
C LEU A 306 13.06 -9.43 1.85
N ILE A 307 13.26 -8.13 2.04
CA ILE A 307 12.22 -7.11 1.90
C ILE A 307 11.82 -6.98 0.44
N GLU A 308 12.79 -6.77 -0.45
CA GLU A 308 12.59 -6.65 -1.90
C GLU A 308 11.80 -7.83 -2.45
N VAL A 309 12.20 -9.06 -2.10
CA VAL A 309 11.47 -10.27 -2.56
C VAL A 309 10.08 -10.35 -1.94
N THR A 310 9.86 -9.86 -0.72
CA THR A 310 8.51 -9.83 -0.15
C THR A 310 7.61 -8.80 -0.85
N GLU A 311 8.18 -7.72 -1.41
CA GLU A 311 7.42 -6.69 -2.11
C GLU A 311 6.78 -7.21 -3.40
N THR A 312 7.36 -8.23 -4.05
CA THR A 312 6.83 -8.82 -5.28
C THR A 312 5.75 -9.88 -5.04
N VAL A 313 5.70 -10.47 -3.85
CA VAL A 313 4.75 -11.55 -3.50
C VAL A 313 3.28 -11.14 -3.66
N PRO A 314 2.82 -9.94 -3.25
CA PRO A 314 1.44 -9.53 -3.45
C PRO A 314 1.02 -9.56 -4.91
N ALA A 315 1.84 -9.03 -5.84
CA ALA A 315 1.52 -9.04 -7.26
C ALA A 315 1.45 -10.48 -7.81
N ALA A 316 2.42 -11.32 -7.44
CA ALA A 316 2.41 -12.73 -7.82
C ALA A 316 1.20 -13.50 -7.29
N LEU A 317 0.75 -13.16 -6.08
CA LEU A 317 -0.43 -13.73 -5.45
C LEU A 317 -1.72 -13.32 -6.16
N GLU A 318 -1.85 -12.06 -6.57
CA GLU A 318 -3.02 -11.60 -7.34
C GLU A 318 -3.08 -12.28 -8.71
N ARG A 319 -1.97 -12.34 -9.46
CA ARG A 319 -1.92 -13.07 -10.74
C ARG A 319 -2.30 -14.54 -10.58
N PHE A 320 -1.82 -15.18 -9.52
CA PHE A 320 -2.18 -16.56 -9.20
C PHE A 320 -3.67 -16.72 -8.90
N LEU A 321 -4.25 -15.80 -8.14
CA LEU A 321 -5.68 -15.80 -7.83
C LEU A 321 -6.55 -15.57 -9.05
N ASP A 322 -6.20 -14.59 -9.88
CA ASP A 322 -6.93 -14.29 -11.11
C ASP A 322 -6.93 -15.49 -12.04
N SER A 323 -5.80 -16.21 -12.14
CA SER A 323 -5.72 -17.45 -12.93
C SER A 323 -6.63 -18.58 -12.40
N ILE A 324 -6.84 -18.66 -11.07
CA ILE A 324 -7.73 -19.66 -10.46
C ILE A 324 -9.20 -19.27 -10.58
N LEU A 325 -9.50 -17.98 -10.46
CA LEU A 325 -10.88 -17.46 -10.47
C LEU A 325 -11.43 -17.31 -11.88
N SER A 326 -10.57 -16.93 -12.83
CA SER A 326 -10.88 -16.78 -14.26
C SER A 326 -10.07 -17.76 -15.11
N PRO A 327 -10.23 -19.09 -14.94
CA PRO A 327 -9.51 -20.03 -15.77
C PRO A 327 -10.12 -20.04 -17.17
N CYS A 328 -9.43 -19.44 -18.14
CA CYS A 328 -9.66 -19.72 -19.55
C CYS A 328 -9.19 -21.15 -19.90
N SER A 329 -8.21 -21.69 -19.16
CA SER A 329 -7.80 -23.10 -19.19
C SER A 329 -6.92 -23.46 -17.98
N PRO A 330 -6.75 -24.75 -17.62
CA PRO A 330 -5.75 -25.20 -16.64
C PRO A 330 -4.30 -24.78 -17.00
N ARG A 331 -4.01 -24.46 -18.28
CA ARG A 331 -2.71 -23.95 -18.74
C ARG A 331 -2.40 -22.59 -18.11
N GLY A 332 -3.40 -21.72 -18.02
CA GLY A 332 -3.27 -20.36 -17.48
C GLY A 332 -2.84 -20.28 -16.00
N ILE A 333 -2.95 -21.37 -15.23
CA ILE A 333 -2.59 -21.42 -13.81
C ILE A 333 -1.10 -21.74 -13.60
N SER A 334 -0.47 -22.45 -14.54
CA SER A 334 0.86 -23.02 -14.35
C SER A 334 1.93 -21.95 -14.13
N ARG A 335 1.96 -20.92 -14.98
CA ARG A 335 2.94 -19.83 -14.89
C ARG A 335 2.75 -18.96 -13.64
N PRO A 336 1.53 -18.47 -13.30
CA PRO A 336 1.31 -17.76 -12.03
C PRO A 336 1.65 -18.59 -10.78
N ALA A 337 1.36 -19.90 -10.78
CA ALA A 337 1.75 -20.78 -9.69
C ALA A 337 3.27 -20.91 -9.55
N ALA A 338 3.99 -21.06 -10.67
CA ALA A 338 5.44 -21.13 -10.71
C ALA A 338 6.10 -19.82 -10.24
N MET A 339 5.57 -18.66 -10.66
CA MET A 339 6.03 -17.34 -10.21
C MET A 339 5.84 -17.15 -8.69
N LEU A 340 4.65 -17.46 -8.15
CA LEU A 340 4.43 -17.39 -6.69
C LEU A 340 5.38 -18.33 -5.94
N HIS A 341 5.60 -19.54 -6.47
CA HIS A 341 6.58 -20.46 -5.92
C HIS A 341 7.99 -19.88 -5.93
N HIS A 342 8.42 -19.29 -7.05
CA HIS A 342 9.75 -18.72 -7.20
C HIS A 342 10.06 -17.71 -6.08
N HIS A 343 9.14 -16.75 -5.85
CA HIS A 343 9.35 -15.76 -4.79
C HIS A 343 9.39 -16.40 -3.39
N LEU A 344 8.53 -17.37 -3.11
CA LEU A 344 8.57 -18.09 -1.83
C LEU A 344 9.86 -18.88 -1.63
N ASP A 345 10.36 -19.53 -2.67
CA ASP A 345 11.63 -20.26 -2.61
C ASP A 345 12.81 -19.30 -2.41
N LYS A 346 12.82 -18.15 -3.08
CA LYS A 346 13.82 -17.10 -2.85
C LYS A 346 13.81 -16.60 -1.40
N LEU A 347 12.64 -16.36 -0.81
CA LEU A 347 12.52 -16.02 0.62
C LEU A 347 13.09 -17.13 1.53
N VAL A 348 12.81 -18.39 1.22
CA VAL A 348 13.36 -19.54 1.97
C VAL A 348 14.89 -19.54 1.88
N GLN A 349 15.46 -19.33 0.69
CA GLN A 349 16.91 -19.32 0.49
C GLN A 349 17.58 -18.21 1.32
N ILE A 350 17.02 -17.00 1.30
CA ILE A 350 17.52 -15.87 2.09
C ILE A 350 17.49 -16.20 3.59
N LEU A 351 16.37 -16.74 4.09
CA LEU A 351 16.25 -17.14 5.50
C LEU A 351 17.21 -18.26 5.90
N ARG A 352 17.44 -19.26 5.03
CA ARG A 352 18.44 -20.31 5.28
C ARG A 352 19.83 -19.74 5.43
N GLN A 353 20.24 -18.87 4.50
CA GLN A 353 21.56 -18.23 4.53
C GLN A 353 21.72 -17.35 5.78
N HIS A 354 20.65 -16.65 6.18
CA HIS A 354 20.59 -15.90 7.42
C HIS A 354 20.87 -16.79 8.63
N PHE A 355 20.13 -17.88 8.80
CA PHE A 355 20.33 -18.80 9.94
C PHE A 355 21.71 -19.46 9.95
N ILE A 356 22.24 -19.82 8.78
CA ILE A 356 23.61 -20.34 8.65
C ILE A 356 24.62 -19.30 9.17
N SER A 357 24.48 -18.03 8.78
CA SER A 357 25.41 -16.98 9.23
C SER A 357 25.32 -16.69 10.72
N LEU A 358 24.11 -16.71 11.30
CA LEU A 358 23.93 -16.55 12.74
C LEU A 358 24.65 -17.68 13.51
N ASN A 359 24.59 -18.91 12.98
CA ASN A 359 25.26 -20.06 13.59
C ASN A 359 26.79 -19.99 13.47
N VAL A 360 27.31 -19.54 12.32
CA VAL A 360 28.76 -19.39 12.09
C VAL A 360 29.37 -18.29 12.97
N ASN A 361 28.68 -17.16 13.12
CA ASN A 361 29.19 -16.00 13.84
C ASN A 361 29.13 -16.13 15.37
N LYS A 362 28.52 -17.20 15.91
CA LYS A 362 28.39 -17.50 17.35
C LYS A 362 28.03 -16.26 18.19
N ASN A 363 27.02 -15.52 17.76
CA ASN A 363 26.62 -14.31 18.47
C ASN A 363 26.11 -14.67 19.88
N PRO A 364 26.75 -14.18 20.96
CA PRO A 364 26.35 -14.52 22.33
C PRO A 364 24.94 -14.01 22.70
N ALA A 365 24.37 -13.10 21.91
CA ALA A 365 23.03 -12.56 22.13
C ALA A 365 21.90 -13.48 21.64
N ILE A 366 22.18 -14.47 20.78
CA ILE A 366 21.17 -15.40 20.25
C ILE A 366 21.40 -16.80 20.80
N ASP A 367 20.33 -17.40 21.33
CA ASP A 367 20.34 -18.79 21.78
C ASP A 367 20.48 -19.75 20.56
N PRO A 368 21.53 -20.58 20.49
CA PRO A 368 21.71 -21.55 19.41
C PRO A 368 20.51 -22.50 19.25
N VAL A 369 19.78 -22.81 20.32
CA VAL A 369 18.59 -23.65 20.27
C VAL A 369 17.47 -22.97 19.48
N GLN A 370 17.36 -21.63 19.54
CA GLN A 370 16.37 -20.88 18.76
C GLN A 370 16.69 -20.91 17.26
N ILE A 371 17.97 -20.76 16.88
CA ILE A 371 18.41 -20.85 15.48
C ILE A 371 18.14 -22.25 14.91
N ASP A 372 18.41 -23.30 15.68
CA ASP A 372 18.14 -24.68 15.26
C ASP A 372 16.63 -24.95 15.13
N ASN A 373 15.82 -24.47 16.06
CA ASN A 373 14.35 -24.55 15.95
C ASN A 373 13.81 -23.79 14.73
N ALA A 374 14.35 -22.60 14.44
CA ALA A 374 14.01 -21.82 13.25
C ALA A 374 14.36 -22.56 11.96
N SER A 375 15.56 -23.12 11.91
CA SER A 375 16.06 -23.90 10.77
C SER A 375 15.19 -25.14 10.55
N ARG A 376 14.89 -25.90 11.61
CA ARG A 376 14.02 -27.09 11.53
C ARG A 376 12.61 -26.75 11.09
N TRP A 377 12.04 -25.64 11.55
CA TRP A 377 10.74 -25.17 11.07
C TRP A 377 10.78 -24.84 9.58
N LEU A 378 11.82 -24.14 9.11
CA LEU A 378 11.96 -23.77 7.70
C LEU A 378 12.09 -25.01 6.81
N GLU A 379 12.90 -26.00 7.20
CA GLU A 379 13.02 -27.27 6.47
C GLU A 379 11.70 -28.06 6.44
N PHE A 380 10.98 -28.09 7.57
CA PHE A 380 9.64 -28.68 7.61
C PHE A 380 8.70 -27.95 6.65
N TRP A 381 8.70 -26.61 6.65
CA TRP A 381 7.90 -25.82 5.72
C TRP A 381 8.25 -26.16 4.26
N VAL A 382 9.53 -26.18 3.89
CA VAL A 382 9.96 -26.56 2.53
C VAL A 382 9.48 -27.96 2.14
N SER A 383 9.48 -28.91 3.07
CA SER A 383 8.93 -30.26 2.81
C SER A 383 7.43 -30.22 2.46
N GLN A 384 6.66 -29.36 3.13
CA GLN A 384 5.23 -29.17 2.87
C GLN A 384 4.99 -28.42 1.56
N LEU A 385 5.85 -27.44 1.20
CA LEU A 385 5.76 -26.75 -0.08
C LEU A 385 5.82 -27.73 -1.25
N ARG A 386 6.72 -28.73 -1.19
CA ARG A 386 6.79 -29.79 -2.20
C ARG A 386 5.50 -30.59 -2.33
N TYR A 387 4.77 -30.80 -1.23
CA TYR A 387 3.46 -31.45 -1.27
C TYR A 387 2.42 -30.56 -1.96
N VAL A 388 2.41 -29.26 -1.66
CA VAL A 388 1.53 -28.27 -2.31
C VAL A 388 1.77 -28.22 -3.81
N LYS A 389 3.03 -28.22 -4.27
CA LYS A 389 3.39 -28.30 -5.70
C LYS A 389 2.75 -29.49 -6.40
N ARG A 390 2.95 -30.69 -5.87
CA ARG A 390 2.37 -31.92 -6.45
C ARG A 390 0.85 -31.89 -6.45
N ARG A 391 0.24 -31.25 -5.45
CA ARG A 391 -1.22 -31.07 -5.40
C ARG A 391 -1.68 -30.15 -6.53
N MET A 392 -0.91 -29.11 -6.84
CA MET A 392 -1.19 -28.20 -7.95
C MET A 392 -1.05 -28.91 -9.30
N GLU A 393 0.04 -29.64 -9.53
CA GLU A 393 0.26 -30.42 -10.77
C GLU A 393 -0.88 -31.41 -11.06
N ARG A 394 -1.38 -32.08 -10.02
CA ARG A 394 -2.54 -32.99 -10.13
C ARG A 394 -3.88 -32.27 -10.28
N ALA A 395 -3.96 -30.99 -9.92
CA ALA A 395 -5.17 -30.21 -10.09
C ALA A 395 -5.25 -29.65 -11.50
N THR A 396 -4.10 -29.34 -12.10
CA THR A 396 -3.97 -28.89 -13.49
C THR A 396 -3.79 -30.03 -14.49
N ASP A 397 -3.67 -31.28 -14.01
CA ASP A 397 -3.30 -32.48 -14.77
C ASP A 397 -2.05 -32.28 -15.65
N ARG A 398 -1.09 -31.47 -15.17
CA ARG A 398 0.08 -31.03 -15.92
C ARG A 398 1.32 -30.93 -15.05
N VAL A 399 2.47 -31.14 -15.67
CA VAL A 399 3.78 -30.84 -15.06
C VAL A 399 4.01 -29.34 -15.16
N ILE A 400 4.16 -28.69 -14.01
CA ILE A 400 4.44 -27.25 -13.93
C ILE A 400 5.96 -27.06 -13.94
N ASP A 401 6.47 -26.17 -14.79
CA ASP A 401 7.87 -25.77 -14.74
C ASP A 401 8.14 -24.88 -13.51
N TRP A 402 8.44 -25.53 -12.38
CA TRP A 402 8.80 -24.83 -11.14
C TRP A 402 10.18 -24.15 -11.19
N SER A 403 10.95 -24.35 -12.25
CA SER A 403 12.23 -23.66 -12.46
C SER A 403 12.07 -22.31 -13.16
N TYR A 404 10.84 -21.92 -13.48
CA TYR A 404 10.51 -20.60 -14.00
C TYR A 404 11.07 -19.48 -13.12
N GLU A 405 11.83 -18.59 -13.75
CA GLU A 405 12.32 -17.34 -13.15
C GLU A 405 11.60 -16.18 -13.83
N PRO A 406 10.84 -15.37 -13.09
CA PRO A 406 10.17 -14.20 -13.64
C PRO A 406 11.21 -13.24 -14.24
N LYS A 407 10.92 -12.71 -15.43
CA LYS A 407 11.75 -11.66 -16.04
C LYS A 407 11.04 -10.32 -15.85
N ASP A 408 11.76 -9.37 -15.29
CA ASP A 408 11.19 -8.15 -14.69
C ASP A 408 10.40 -7.23 -15.65
N SER A 409 10.50 -7.37 -16.99
CA SER A 409 9.83 -6.45 -17.93
C SER A 409 8.65 -7.00 -18.73
N ASP A 410 8.56 -8.31 -18.96
CA ASP A 410 7.56 -8.90 -19.88
C ASP A 410 6.46 -9.68 -19.13
N ASP A 411 6.66 -9.95 -17.84
CA ASP A 411 5.72 -10.69 -17.00
C ASP A 411 4.72 -9.79 -16.25
N SER A 412 4.94 -8.47 -16.29
CA SER A 412 4.08 -7.48 -15.66
C SER A 412 2.92 -7.04 -16.54
N ALA A 413 3.13 -6.98 -17.85
CA ALA A 413 2.09 -6.74 -18.83
C ALA A 413 1.24 -8.01 -19.02
N ILE A 414 -0.04 -7.92 -18.67
CA ILE A 414 -1.05 -8.86 -19.15
C ILE A 414 -1.10 -8.71 -20.67
N SER A 415 -0.29 -9.48 -21.40
CA SER A 415 -0.51 -9.67 -22.83
C SER A 415 -1.81 -10.47 -22.95
N SER A 416 -2.91 -9.77 -23.17
CA SER A 416 -4.17 -10.39 -23.59
C SER A 416 -4.03 -11.13 -24.93
N ASP A 417 -2.92 -10.92 -25.64
CA ASP A 417 -2.70 -11.45 -26.98
C ASP A 417 -2.24 -12.92 -26.94
N THR A 418 -1.61 -13.38 -25.86
CA THR A 418 -1.21 -14.80 -25.75
C THR A 418 -2.41 -15.73 -25.48
N ALA A 419 -3.54 -15.20 -24.99
CA ALA A 419 -4.77 -15.97 -24.85
C ALA A 419 -5.52 -16.14 -26.17
N MET A 420 -5.22 -15.32 -27.19
CA MET A 420 -5.87 -15.37 -28.50
C MET A 420 -5.11 -16.27 -29.48
N GLU A 421 -3.76 -16.29 -29.43
CA GLU A 421 -2.97 -17.18 -30.28
C GLU A 421 -3.03 -18.67 -29.83
N GLU A 422 -3.17 -18.95 -28.53
CA GLU A 422 -3.24 -20.35 -28.05
C GLU A 422 -4.66 -20.97 -28.15
N SER A 423 -5.71 -20.17 -28.34
CA SER A 423 -7.08 -20.68 -28.58
C SER A 423 -7.32 -21.16 -30.01
N GLU A 424 -6.51 -20.70 -30.97
CA GLU A 424 -6.59 -21.15 -32.36
C GLU A 424 -5.94 -22.54 -32.56
N GLU A 425 -4.91 -22.88 -31.77
CA GLU A 425 -4.28 -24.21 -31.83
C GLU A 425 -5.08 -25.31 -31.11
N GLU A 426 -5.85 -25.01 -30.06
CA GLU A 426 -6.73 -26.00 -29.41
C GLU A 426 -8.02 -26.27 -30.22
N SER A 427 -8.52 -25.31 -31.02
CA SER A 427 -9.72 -25.56 -31.85
C SER A 427 -9.45 -26.47 -33.06
N GLU A 428 -8.21 -26.52 -33.58
CA GLU A 428 -7.86 -27.40 -34.70
C GLU A 428 -7.61 -28.86 -34.28
N GLU A 429 -7.36 -29.13 -32.99
CA GLU A 429 -7.22 -30.49 -32.46
C GLU A 429 -8.58 -31.10 -32.05
N GLU A 430 -9.53 -30.30 -31.51
CA GLU A 430 -10.89 -30.79 -31.18
C GLU A 430 -11.74 -31.06 -32.44
N GLU A 431 -11.60 -30.29 -33.53
CA GLU A 431 -12.32 -30.57 -34.80
C GLU A 431 -11.86 -31.87 -35.49
N LYS A 432 -10.72 -32.46 -35.11
CA LYS A 432 -10.24 -33.75 -35.68
C LYS A 432 -10.69 -34.98 -34.91
N GLU A 433 -11.02 -34.86 -33.63
CA GLU A 433 -11.55 -35.98 -32.85
C GLU A 433 -13.06 -36.15 -33.08
N GLU A 434 -13.81 -35.08 -33.37
CA GLU A 434 -15.24 -35.19 -33.72
C GLU A 434 -15.48 -35.79 -35.13
N GLU A 435 -14.56 -35.65 -36.09
CA GLU A 435 -14.69 -36.29 -37.42
C GLU A 435 -14.35 -37.79 -37.42
N GLU A 436 -13.63 -38.31 -36.41
CA GLU A 436 -13.33 -39.77 -36.30
C GLU A 436 -14.42 -40.54 -35.51
N GLU A 437 -15.21 -39.89 -34.64
CA GLU A 437 -16.33 -40.53 -33.94
C GLU A 437 -17.62 -40.62 -34.79
N GLU A 438 -17.83 -39.71 -35.76
CA GLU A 438 -19.00 -39.78 -36.67
C GLU A 438 -18.89 -40.90 -37.74
N GLU A 439 -17.71 -41.47 -38.01
CA GLU A 439 -17.56 -42.62 -38.93
C GLU A 439 -17.72 -44.00 -38.25
N GLU A 440 -17.68 -44.09 -36.92
CA GLU A 440 -17.90 -45.37 -36.21
C GLU A 440 -19.36 -45.56 -35.74
N GLU A 441 -20.18 -44.50 -35.64
CA GLU A 441 -21.60 -44.63 -35.26
C GLU A 441 -22.54 -45.07 -36.42
N GLU A 442 -22.11 -45.08 -37.69
CA GLU A 442 -22.93 -45.57 -38.82
C GLU A 442 -22.87 -47.11 -39.02
N GLU A 443 -22.00 -47.86 -38.32
CA GLU A 443 -21.91 -49.33 -38.44
C GLU A 443 -22.59 -50.13 -37.31
N GLU A 444 -23.07 -49.49 -36.22
CA GLU A 444 -23.70 -50.20 -35.09
C GLU A 444 -25.24 -50.03 -34.99
N GLU A 445 -25.91 -49.38 -35.94
CA GLU A 445 -27.39 -49.25 -35.94
C GLU A 445 -28.14 -50.44 -36.60
N GLU A 446 -27.48 -51.56 -36.95
CA GLU A 446 -28.17 -52.75 -37.50
C GLU A 446 -28.29 -53.96 -36.55
N GLU A 447 -27.69 -53.93 -35.36
CA GLU A 447 -27.78 -55.04 -34.40
C GLU A 447 -28.02 -54.53 -32.98
N GLU A 448 -29.29 -54.28 -32.61
CA GLU A 448 -29.85 -54.55 -31.26
C GLU A 448 -31.29 -53.99 -31.17
N GLU A 449 -32.15 -54.47 -32.08
CA GLU A 449 -33.50 -54.83 -31.66
C GLU A 449 -33.37 -56.05 -30.74
N GLU A 450 -34.07 -56.04 -29.60
CA GLU A 450 -34.11 -57.09 -28.55
C GLU A 450 -33.15 -56.88 -27.38
N GLU A 451 -33.52 -56.03 -26.42
CA GLU A 451 -33.74 -56.46 -25.02
C GLU A 451 -34.33 -55.30 -24.18
N GLU A 452 -35.66 -55.31 -24.07
CA GLU A 452 -36.42 -54.60 -23.05
C GLU A 452 -36.29 -55.33 -21.69
N GLU A 453 -36.33 -54.53 -20.63
CA GLU A 453 -36.72 -54.86 -19.24
C GLU A 453 -35.69 -55.53 -18.31
N GLU A 454 -35.78 -55.14 -17.02
CA GLU A 454 -35.01 -55.57 -15.83
C GLU A 454 -33.70 -54.77 -15.63
N GLU A 455 -33.42 -54.03 -14.56
CA GLU A 455 -33.79 -54.17 -13.16
C GLU A 455 -33.54 -52.85 -12.38
N SER A 456 -34.25 -52.79 -11.26
CA SER A 456 -34.26 -51.80 -10.19
C SER A 456 -33.02 -51.75 -9.30
N GLU A 457 -32.81 -50.57 -8.69
CA GLU A 457 -32.33 -50.34 -7.31
C GLU A 457 -30.86 -50.68 -6.93
N ASP A 458 -30.41 -49.91 -5.93
CA ASP A 458 -29.13 -49.97 -5.19
C ASP A 458 -27.89 -49.36 -5.92
N GLU A 459 -26.94 -48.66 -5.29
CA GLU A 459 -26.53 -48.65 -3.89
C GLU A 459 -25.73 -47.37 -3.57
N ILE A 460 -25.82 -46.96 -2.32
CA ILE A 460 -25.09 -45.87 -1.65
C ILE A 460 -23.58 -46.17 -1.62
N TYR A 461 -22.72 -45.25 -2.08
CA TYR A 461 -21.36 -45.12 -1.54
C TYR A 461 -20.97 -43.68 -1.22
N ARG A 462 -20.96 -43.39 0.09
CA ARG A 462 -20.15 -42.34 0.70
C ARG A 462 -18.68 -42.74 0.61
N VAL A 463 -17.83 -41.89 0.03
CA VAL A 463 -16.38 -41.92 0.30
C VAL A 463 -16.01 -40.64 1.06
N ASN A 464 -15.68 -40.86 2.33
CA ASN A 464 -15.06 -39.91 3.24
C ASN A 464 -13.61 -39.66 2.82
N ASP A 465 -13.29 -38.45 2.37
CA ASP A 465 -11.91 -38.03 2.11
C ASP A 465 -11.55 -36.71 2.82
N CYS A 466 -11.90 -36.63 4.12
CA CYS A 466 -11.68 -35.43 4.96
C CYS A 466 -10.90 -35.68 6.27
N SER A 467 -10.34 -36.87 6.50
CA SER A 467 -9.70 -37.18 7.79
C SER A 467 -8.23 -36.72 7.89
N CYS A 468 -7.48 -36.66 6.80
CA CYS A 468 -6.06 -36.27 6.84
C CYS A 468 -5.85 -34.76 7.09
N PHE A 469 -6.70 -33.90 6.55
CA PHE A 469 -6.49 -32.44 6.59
C PHE A 469 -6.74 -31.83 7.99
N ASN A 470 -7.79 -32.28 8.68
CA ASN A 470 -8.05 -31.88 10.06
C ASN A 470 -7.00 -32.44 11.02
N CYS A 471 -6.40 -33.59 10.71
CA CYS A 471 -5.28 -34.14 11.48
C CYS A 471 -4.01 -33.32 11.33
N VAL A 472 -3.66 -32.82 10.14
CA VAL A 472 -2.47 -31.97 9.96
C VAL A 472 -2.64 -30.62 10.64
N ASN A 473 -3.78 -29.95 10.47
CA ASN A 473 -4.03 -28.66 11.14
C ASN A 473 -4.14 -28.80 12.68
N ARG A 474 -4.74 -29.89 13.18
CA ARG A 474 -4.83 -30.16 14.62
C ARG A 474 -3.49 -30.62 15.21
N ALA A 475 -2.71 -31.42 14.50
CA ALA A 475 -1.36 -31.80 14.90
C ALA A 475 -0.41 -30.59 14.88
N PHE A 476 -0.53 -29.71 13.88
CA PHE A 476 0.22 -28.47 13.80
C PHE A 476 -0.14 -27.53 14.95
N LYS A 477 -1.43 -27.29 15.20
CA LYS A 477 -1.90 -26.45 16.31
C LYS A 477 -1.52 -27.01 17.69
N ASN A 478 -1.72 -28.30 17.94
CA ASN A 478 -1.43 -28.93 19.23
C ASN A 478 0.08 -29.08 19.52
N ARG A 479 0.89 -29.33 18.50
CA ARG A 479 2.37 -29.40 18.64
C ARG A 479 3.00 -28.01 18.77
N TRP A 480 2.32 -26.99 18.24
CA TRP A 480 2.72 -25.59 18.35
C TRP A 480 2.42 -24.96 19.71
N GLU A 481 1.20 -25.14 20.23
CA GLU A 481 0.78 -24.56 21.51
C GLU A 481 1.47 -25.22 22.72
N SER A 482 2.03 -26.42 22.56
CA SER A 482 2.63 -27.20 23.65
C SER A 482 4.14 -26.95 23.89
N GLY A 483 4.83 -26.19 23.02
CA GLY A 483 6.23 -25.79 23.20
C GLY A 483 7.25 -26.93 23.36
N ARG A 484 6.85 -28.19 23.16
CA ARG A 484 7.71 -29.37 23.34
C ARG A 484 8.14 -29.94 21.99
N TRP A 485 9.35 -29.59 21.58
CA TRP A 485 10.10 -30.28 20.53
C TRP A 485 11.19 -31.12 21.20
N GLY A 486 10.79 -32.27 21.75
CA GLY A 486 11.71 -33.28 22.28
C GLY A 486 11.67 -34.52 21.40
N ASP A 487 12.85 -34.90 20.90
CA ASP A 487 13.30 -36.13 20.23
C ASP A 487 12.25 -37.13 19.70
N CYS A 488 12.24 -37.28 18.38
CA CYS A 488 11.91 -38.51 17.65
C CYS A 488 12.94 -38.70 16.55
#